data_AF-A0A2N2G3J0-F1
#
_entry.id   AF-A0A2N2G3J0-F1
#
_cell.length_a   1.000
_cell.length_b   1.000
_cell.length_c   1.000
_cell.angle_alpha   90.00
_cell.angle_beta   90.00
_cell.angle_gamma   90.00
#
_symmetry.space_group_name_H-M   'P 1'
#
loop_
_entity.id
_entity.type
_entity.pdbx_description
1 polymer ?
#
loop_
_entity_poly.entity_id
_entity_poly.type
_entity_poly.pdbx_seq_one_letter_code
_entity_poly.pdbx_strand_id
1 'polypeptide(L)'
;MLCLGSFLHANAPKKIAYIASDMSIPYWQILSRGIQNASNTLNYTLTTYNAQNDPKQELEGVIAAINSKVDAIIISPTTSLACATALRLAKQANIPVVIADIGTDAGEYLSYISSNNKQGAYDIALVLIEKMKALNITQG
;
A
#
# COMPACT_ATOMS: atom_id res chain seq x y z
N MET A 1 44.57 -27.67 14.42
CA MET A 1 44.02 -26.33 14.74
C MET A 1 43.92 -25.54 13.45
N LEU A 2 42.69 -25.29 12.98
CA LEU A 2 42.21 -24.08 12.28
C LEU A 2 40.90 -24.44 11.56
N CYS A 3 39.80 -23.91 12.10
CA CYS A 3 38.43 -24.19 11.69
C CYS A 3 38.14 -23.65 10.28
N LEU A 4 37.62 -24.52 9.41
CA LEU A 4 36.82 -24.11 8.25
C LEU A 4 35.44 -23.69 8.75
N GLY A 5 35.14 -22.40 8.64
CA GLY A 5 33.85 -21.83 9.01
C GLY A 5 33.56 -20.60 8.17
N SER A 6 33.53 -20.77 6.84
CA SER A 6 33.01 -19.75 5.93
C SER A 6 31.50 -19.69 6.11
N PHE A 7 31.02 -18.82 7.00
CA PHE A 7 29.62 -18.43 7.06
C PHE A 7 29.29 -17.61 5.81
N LEU A 8 28.93 -18.31 4.73
CA LEU A 8 28.10 -17.72 3.68
C LEU A 8 26.76 -17.36 4.32
N HIS A 9 26.65 -16.16 4.89
CA HIS A 9 25.35 -15.54 5.10
C HIS A 9 24.81 -15.18 3.71
N ALA A 10 24.15 -16.13 3.06
CA ALA A 10 23.17 -15.78 2.03
C ALA A 10 22.17 -14.85 2.71
N ASN A 11 22.22 -13.57 2.37
CA ASN A 11 21.34 -12.56 2.95
C ASN A 11 19.91 -12.96 2.57
N ALA A 12 19.14 -13.46 3.53
CA ALA A 12 17.79 -13.94 3.26
C ALA A 12 16.98 -12.83 2.58
N PRO A 13 16.11 -13.16 1.59
CA PRO A 13 15.25 -12.17 0.95
C PRO A 13 14.51 -11.32 1.99
N LYS A 14 14.53 -9.99 1.80
CA LYS A 14 13.77 -9.08 2.66
C LYS A 14 12.28 -9.37 2.52
N LYS A 15 11.56 -9.33 3.64
CA LYS A 15 10.13 -9.60 3.72
C LYS A 15 9.35 -8.30 3.73
N ILE A 16 8.44 -8.13 2.78
CA ILE A 16 7.55 -6.98 2.71
C ILE A 16 6.11 -7.47 2.80
N ALA A 17 5.28 -6.76 3.56
CA ALA A 17 3.84 -6.94 3.51
C ALA A 17 3.19 -5.80 2.70
N TYR A 18 2.20 -6.14 1.89
CA TYR A 18 1.29 -5.18 1.30
C TYR A 18 -0.11 -5.37 1.89
N ILE A 19 -0.65 -4.33 2.50
CA ILE A 19 -2.02 -4.29 3.03
C ILE A 19 -2.89 -3.55 2.01
N ALA A 20 -3.69 -4.29 1.25
CA ALA A 20 -4.59 -3.76 0.24
C ALA A 20 -5.97 -3.47 0.83
N SER A 21 -6.57 -2.34 0.46
CA SER A 21 -7.93 -2.00 0.87
C SER A 21 -8.95 -3.05 0.41
N ASP A 22 -9.03 -3.35 -0.89
CA ASP A 22 -9.93 -4.41 -1.38
C ASP A 22 -9.47 -5.05 -2.70
N MET A 23 -8.97 -6.28 -2.66
CA MET A 23 -8.54 -7.00 -3.86
C MET A 23 -9.70 -7.39 -4.81
N SER A 24 -10.97 -7.12 -4.46
CA SER A 24 -12.09 -7.22 -5.40
C SER A 24 -12.08 -6.11 -6.47
N ILE A 25 -11.44 -4.97 -6.18
CA ILE A 25 -11.37 -3.83 -7.09
C ILE A 25 -10.12 -3.96 -8.00
N PRO A 26 -10.27 -3.88 -9.33
CA PRO A 26 -9.16 -4.07 -10.27
C PRO A 26 -7.94 -3.15 -10.04
N TYR A 27 -8.17 -1.93 -9.54
CA TYR A 27 -7.11 -0.98 -9.21
C TYR A 27 -6.10 -1.58 -8.21
N TRP A 28 -6.59 -2.13 -7.10
CA TRP A 28 -5.74 -2.73 -6.05
C TRP A 28 -5.01 -3.99 -6.55
N GLN A 29 -5.60 -4.74 -7.47
CA GLN A 29 -4.93 -5.87 -8.13
C GLN A 29 -3.80 -5.42 -9.06
N ILE A 30 -3.98 -4.31 -9.79
CA ILE A 30 -2.92 -3.73 -10.63
C ILE A 30 -1.77 -3.24 -9.75
N LEU A 31 -2.06 -2.51 -8.67
CA LEU A 31 -1.06 -2.02 -7.74
C LEU A 31 -0.29 -3.17 -7.07
N SER A 32 -0.99 -4.19 -6.59
CA SER A 32 -0.37 -5.40 -6.00
C SER A 32 0.59 -6.09 -6.97
N ARG A 33 0.20 -6.23 -8.25
CA ARG A 33 1.10 -6.79 -9.29
C ARG A 33 2.33 -5.92 -9.52
N GLY A 34 2.18 -4.60 -9.51
CA GLY A 34 3.32 -3.68 -9.59
C GLY A 34 4.30 -3.88 -8.44
N ILE A 35 3.79 -3.95 -7.20
CA ILE A 35 4.59 -4.21 -6.00
C ILE A 35 5.28 -5.59 -6.08
N GLN A 36 4.57 -6.62 -6.55
CA GLN A 36 5.12 -7.96 -6.71
C GLN A 36 6.27 -7.98 -7.73
N ASN A 37 6.09 -7.31 -8.88
CA ASN A 37 7.12 -7.24 -9.93
C ASN A 37 8.38 -6.52 -9.43
N ALA A 38 8.21 -5.41 -8.71
CA ALA A 38 9.33 -4.69 -8.09
C ALA A 38 10.03 -5.55 -7.03
N SER A 39 9.25 -6.24 -6.18
CA SER A 39 9.78 -7.15 -5.15
C SER A 39 10.62 -8.26 -5.76
N ASN A 40 10.13 -8.90 -6.83
CA ASN A 40 10.86 -9.95 -7.55
C ASN A 40 12.19 -9.43 -8.12
N THR A 41 12.17 -8.23 -8.70
CA THR A 41 13.37 -7.59 -9.28
C THR A 41 14.43 -7.32 -8.22
N LEU A 42 14.01 -6.97 -7.00
CA LEU A 42 14.89 -6.66 -5.86
C LEU A 42 15.22 -7.89 -4.99
N ASN A 43 14.76 -9.09 -5.37
CA ASN A 43 14.89 -10.31 -4.59
C ASN A 43 14.27 -10.18 -3.17
N TYR A 44 13.09 -9.56 -3.09
CA TYR A 44 12.27 -9.45 -1.88
C TYR A 44 11.09 -10.40 -1.96
N THR A 45 10.66 -10.93 -0.81
CA THR A 45 9.43 -11.72 -0.69
C THR A 45 8.27 -10.82 -0.28
N LEU A 46 7.16 -10.89 -1.02
CA LEU A 46 5.95 -10.13 -0.75
C LEU A 46 4.87 -11.03 -0.14
N THR A 47 4.16 -10.55 0.88
CA THR A 47 2.89 -11.11 1.35
C THR A 47 1.81 -10.06 1.23
N THR A 48 0.73 -10.36 0.51
CA THR A 48 -0.40 -9.45 0.34
C THR A 48 -1.54 -9.85 1.26
N TYR A 49 -2.06 -8.89 2.02
CA TYR A 49 -3.26 -9.01 2.85
C TYR A 49 -4.39 -8.20 2.21
N ASN A 50 -5.57 -8.81 2.11
CA ASN A 50 -6.77 -8.16 1.58
C ASN A 50 -7.68 -7.75 2.73
N ALA A 51 -7.92 -6.45 2.91
CA ALA A 51 -8.79 -5.94 3.97
C ALA A 51 -10.29 -6.03 3.62
N GLN A 52 -10.66 -6.34 2.37
CA GLN A 52 -12.07 -6.44 1.94
C GLN A 52 -12.90 -5.18 2.26
N ASN A 53 -12.27 -4.01 2.20
CA ASN A 53 -12.84 -2.72 2.59
C ASN A 53 -13.35 -2.68 4.06
N ASP A 54 -12.75 -3.50 4.92
CA ASP A 54 -13.07 -3.60 6.35
C ASP A 54 -11.87 -3.13 7.20
N PRO A 55 -12.01 -2.03 7.98
CA PRO A 55 -10.94 -1.51 8.83
C PRO A 55 -10.42 -2.49 9.89
N LYS A 56 -11.24 -3.44 10.36
CA LYS A 56 -10.82 -4.46 11.31
C LYS A 56 -9.92 -5.48 10.61
N GLN A 57 -10.28 -5.93 9.41
CA GLN A 57 -9.45 -6.84 8.62
C GLN A 57 -8.12 -6.21 8.19
N GLU A 58 -8.12 -4.91 7.88
CA GLU A 58 -6.89 -4.14 7.66
C GLU A 58 -5.95 -4.25 8.88
N LEU A 59 -6.49 -4.00 10.07
CA LEU A 59 -5.72 -4.07 11.30
C LEU A 59 -5.22 -5.48 11.60
N GLU A 60 -6.05 -6.50 11.35
CA GLU A 60 -5.67 -7.91 11.46
C GLU A 60 -4.51 -8.24 10.49
N GLY A 61 -4.54 -7.74 9.26
CA GLY A 61 -3.46 -7.87 8.28
C GLY A 61 -2.16 -7.20 8.74
N VAL A 62 -2.24 -5.98 9.30
CA VAL A 62 -1.08 -5.27 9.87
C VAL A 62 -0.48 -6.05 11.04
N ILE A 63 -1.30 -6.55 11.96
CA ILE A 63 -0.84 -7.36 13.09
C ILE A 63 -0.19 -8.66 12.61
N ALA A 64 -0.77 -9.31 11.60
CA ALA A 64 -0.20 -10.52 11.01
C ALA A 64 1.16 -10.25 10.36
N ALA A 65 1.32 -9.12 9.67
CA ALA A 65 2.59 -8.69 9.09
C ALA A 65 3.65 -8.43 10.18
N ILE A 66 3.29 -7.70 11.24
CA ILE A 66 4.15 -7.46 12.40
C ILE A 66 4.60 -8.77 13.05
N ASN A 67 3.67 -9.69 13.31
CA ASN A 67 3.97 -10.99 13.91
C ASN A 67 4.86 -11.86 13.02
N SER A 68 4.75 -11.70 11.69
CA SER A 68 5.60 -12.35 10.70
C SER A 68 7.00 -11.73 10.59
N LYS A 69 7.28 -10.67 11.36
CA LYS A 69 8.54 -9.93 11.41
C LYS A 69 8.99 -9.48 10.01
N VAL A 70 8.08 -8.85 9.28
CA VAL A 70 8.41 -8.23 7.99
C VAL A 70 9.39 -7.08 8.20
N ASP A 71 10.23 -6.84 7.20
CA ASP A 71 11.20 -5.73 7.19
C ASP A 71 10.53 -4.38 6.87
N ALA A 72 9.40 -4.38 6.16
CA ALA A 72 8.64 -3.17 5.83
C ALA A 72 7.16 -3.48 5.52
N ILE A 73 6.30 -2.47 5.66
CA ILE A 73 4.89 -2.53 5.27
C ILE A 73 4.62 -1.48 4.19
N ILE A 74 3.90 -1.87 3.14
CA ILE A 74 3.23 -0.97 2.21
C ILE A 74 1.74 -1.06 2.54
N ILE A 75 1.05 0.08 2.71
CA ILE A 75 -0.37 0.10 3.03
C ILE A 75 -1.15 1.02 2.10
N SER A 76 -2.22 0.48 1.54
CA SER A 76 -3.29 1.24 0.89
C SER A 76 -4.52 1.16 1.79
N PRO A 77 -4.68 2.12 2.71
CA PRO A 77 -5.66 2.00 3.80
C PRO A 77 -7.10 2.13 3.32
N THR A 78 -7.98 1.45 4.02
CA THR A 78 -9.44 1.47 3.89
C THR A 78 -10.02 2.80 4.37
N THR A 79 -9.47 3.34 5.45
CA THR A 79 -9.81 4.68 5.95
C THR A 79 -8.58 5.37 6.50
N SER A 80 -8.58 6.70 6.48
CA SER A 80 -7.51 7.54 7.03
C SER A 80 -7.29 7.32 8.53
N LEU A 81 -8.36 7.05 9.29
CA LEU A 81 -8.30 6.75 10.73
C LEU A 81 -7.69 5.36 11.01
N ALA A 82 -8.07 4.35 10.24
CA ALA A 82 -7.52 3.00 10.38
C ALA A 82 -6.01 3.00 10.08
N CYS A 83 -5.60 3.77 9.05
CA CYS A 83 -4.20 3.96 8.72
C CYS A 83 -3.39 4.54 9.89
N ALA A 84 -3.90 5.58 10.56
CA ALA A 84 -3.21 6.17 11.72
C ALA A 84 -2.96 5.14 12.84
N THR A 85 -3.92 4.22 13.05
CA THR A 85 -3.75 3.11 14.00
C THR A 85 -2.72 2.10 13.53
N ALA A 86 -2.74 1.71 12.26
CA ALA A 86 -1.76 0.81 11.65
C ALA A 86 -0.32 1.36 11.76
N LEU A 87 -0.12 2.64 11.45
CA LEU A 87 1.18 3.32 11.55
C LEU A 87 1.72 3.31 12.98
N ARG A 88 0.86 3.54 13.98
CA ARG A 88 1.25 3.48 15.39
C ARG A 88 1.73 2.09 15.79
N LEU A 89 1.04 1.02 15.39
CA LEU A 89 1.43 -0.35 15.69
C LEU A 89 2.75 -0.73 15.00
N ALA A 90 2.90 -0.38 13.72
CA ALA A 90 4.13 -0.63 12.97
C ALA A 90 5.34 0.11 13.59
N LYS A 91 5.14 1.37 14.00
CA LYS A 91 6.16 2.15 14.72
C LYS A 91 6.57 1.49 16.03
N GLN A 92 5.63 1.00 16.83
CA GLN A 92 5.93 0.28 18.08
C GLN A 92 6.73 -1.01 17.82
N ALA A 93 6.52 -1.65 16.68
CA ALA A 93 7.28 -2.81 16.23
C ALA A 93 8.61 -2.46 15.53
N ASN A 94 8.95 -1.18 15.38
CA ASN A 94 10.09 -0.67 14.59
C ASN A 94 10.08 -1.12 13.13
N ILE A 95 8.89 -1.22 12.52
CA ILE A 95 8.72 -1.57 11.11
C ILE A 95 8.37 -0.30 10.31
N PRO A 96 9.18 0.09 9.32
CA PRO A 96 8.89 1.23 8.47
C PRO A 96 7.66 1.00 7.58
N VAL A 97 6.88 2.06 7.36
CA VAL A 97 5.66 2.01 6.54
C VAL A 97 5.74 3.00 5.38
N VAL A 98 5.34 2.56 4.19
CA VAL A 98 5.06 3.40 3.01
C VAL A 98 3.56 3.37 2.75
N ILE A 99 2.95 4.53 2.55
CA ILE A 99 1.54 4.65 2.18
C ILE A 99 1.42 4.71 0.66
N ALA A 100 0.48 3.96 0.11
CA ALA A 100 0.15 3.98 -1.31
C ALA A 100 -1.32 4.33 -1.55
N ASP A 101 -1.54 5.33 -2.39
CA ASP A 101 -2.81 5.82 -2.93
C ASP A 101 -3.76 6.54 -1.96
N ILE A 102 -4.15 5.92 -0.85
CA ILE A 102 -5.06 6.53 0.14
C ILE A 102 -4.25 7.04 1.32
N GLY A 103 -4.42 8.31 1.67
CA GLY A 103 -3.71 8.96 2.76
C GLY A 103 -4.14 8.54 4.17
N THR A 104 -3.55 9.19 5.17
CA THR A 104 -3.84 9.03 6.60
C THR A 104 -4.15 10.38 7.23
N ASP A 105 -4.92 10.40 8.33
CA ASP A 105 -5.18 11.64 9.08
C ASP A 105 -4.00 12.02 9.99
N ALA A 106 -3.19 11.03 10.39
CA ALA A 106 -2.06 11.20 11.30
C ALA A 106 -1.07 10.02 11.22
N GLY A 107 0.04 10.14 11.93
CA GLY A 107 1.04 9.07 12.08
C GLY A 107 2.29 9.30 11.25
N GLU A 108 3.32 8.51 11.53
CA GLU A 108 4.62 8.59 10.86
C GLU A 108 4.73 7.50 9.80
N TYR A 109 5.20 7.89 8.62
CA TYR A 109 5.45 7.02 7.48
C TYR A 109 6.71 7.52 6.74
N LEU A 110 7.38 6.62 6.02
CA LEU A 110 8.58 6.96 5.26
C LEU A 110 8.26 7.77 4.00
N SER A 111 7.19 7.40 3.32
CA SER A 111 6.79 8.02 2.06
C SER A 111 5.29 7.81 1.83
N TYR A 112 4.69 8.72 1.08
CA TYR A 112 3.35 8.62 0.57
C TYR A 112 3.38 8.75 -0.95
N ILE A 113 2.93 7.69 -1.64
CA ILE A 113 2.93 7.61 -3.09
C ILE A 113 1.46 7.68 -3.55
N SER A 114 1.09 8.71 -4.29
CA SER A 114 -0.28 8.89 -4.80
C SER A 114 -0.32 9.52 -6.18
N SER A 115 -1.44 9.33 -6.88
CA SER A 115 -1.75 10.03 -8.13
C SER A 115 -2.22 11.46 -7.85
N ASN A 116 -2.03 12.37 -8.81
CA ASN A 116 -2.58 13.73 -8.73
C ASN A 116 -4.08 13.72 -9.02
N ASN A 117 -4.86 13.30 -8.02
CA ASN A 117 -6.31 13.16 -8.13
C ASN A 117 -7.03 14.49 -8.41
N LYS A 118 -6.44 15.64 -8.02
CA LYS A 118 -6.98 16.97 -8.35
C LYS A 118 -6.92 17.23 -9.85
N GLN A 119 -5.78 16.98 -10.48
CA GLN A 119 -5.62 17.15 -11.92
C GLN A 119 -6.53 16.16 -12.67
N GLY A 120 -6.55 14.89 -12.27
CA GLY A 120 -7.41 13.88 -12.90
C GLY A 120 -8.90 14.24 -12.82
N ALA A 121 -9.37 14.73 -11.67
CA ALA A 121 -10.75 15.19 -11.51
C ALA A 121 -11.06 16.42 -12.36
N TYR A 122 -10.12 17.37 -12.46
CA TYR A 122 -10.27 18.55 -13.31
C TYR A 122 -10.39 18.18 -14.79
N ASP A 123 -9.50 17.31 -15.29
CA ASP A 123 -9.50 16.89 -16.69
C ASP A 123 -10.79 16.13 -17.05
N ILE A 124 -11.26 15.24 -16.17
CA ILE A 124 -12.52 14.52 -16.36
C ILE A 124 -13.72 15.49 -16.32
N ALA A 125 -13.70 16.51 -15.45
CA ALA A 125 -14.75 17.52 -15.41
C ALA A 125 -14.82 18.33 -16.71
N LEU A 126 -13.68 18.66 -17.33
CA LEU A 126 -13.65 19.32 -18.64
C LEU A 126 -14.29 18.44 -19.72
N VAL A 127 -13.95 17.16 -19.78
CA VAL A 127 -14.56 16.19 -20.72
C VAL A 127 -16.08 16.09 -20.50
N LEU A 128 -16.53 16.08 -19.24
CA LEU A 128 -17.95 16.06 -18.91
C LEU A 128 -18.65 17.34 -19.41
N ILE A 129 -18.08 18.52 -19.16
CA ILE A 129 -18.62 19.81 -19.62
C ILE A 129 -18.75 19.85 -21.14
N GLU A 130 -17.75 19.37 -21.88
CA GLU A 130 -17.80 19.28 -23.34
C GLU A 130 -18.94 18.38 -23.82
N LYS A 131 -19.12 17.21 -23.18
CA LYS A 131 -20.22 16.30 -23.52
C LYS A 131 -21.59 16.87 -23.17
N MET A 132 -21.73 17.54 -22.03
CA MET A 132 -22.99 18.21 -21.66
C MET A 132 -23.37 19.29 -22.67
N LYS A 133 -22.40 20.11 -23.10
CA LYS A 133 -22.62 21.11 -24.16
C LYS A 133 -23.05 20.47 -25.48
N ALA A 134 -22.39 19.38 -25.89
CA ALA A 134 -22.75 18.65 -27.11
C ALA A 134 -24.17 18.04 -27.05
N LEU A 135 -24.68 17.76 -25.84
CA LEU A 135 -26.04 17.25 -25.59
C LEU A 135 -27.06 18.35 -25.28
N ASN A 136 -26.68 19.64 -25.37
CA ASN A 136 -27.50 20.79 -24.99
C ASN A 136 -28.01 20.75 -23.53
N ILE A 137 -27.29 20.06 -22.64
CA ILE A 137 -27.60 20.03 -21.21
C ILE A 137 -26.95 21.27 -20.59
N THR A 138 -27.75 22.31 -20.38
CA THR A 138 -27.29 23.64 -19.93
C THR A 138 -27.62 23.96 -18.48
N GLN A 139 -28.32 23.06 -17.76
CA GLN A 139 -28.58 23.20 -16.33
C GLN A 139 -28.38 21.85 -15.60
N GLY A 140 -27.69 21.92 -14.48
CA GLY A 140 -27.48 20.84 -13.50
C GLY A 140 -27.33 21.46 -12.12
#